data_AF-A0A951H0G4-F1
#
_entry.id   AF-A0A951H0G4-F1
#
_cell.length_a   1.000
_cell.length_b   1.000
_cell.length_c   1.000
_cell.angle_alpha   90.00
_cell.angle_beta   90.00
_cell.angle_gamma   90.00
#
_symmetry.space_group_name_H-M   'P 1'
#
loop_
_entity.id
_entity.type
_entity.pdbx_description
1 polymer ?
#
loop_
_entity_poly.entity_id
_entity_poly.type
_entity_poly.pdbx_seq_one_letter_code
_entity_poly.pdbx_strand_id
1 'polypeptide(L)'
;MTDEPANPDAPDNLFEPLPGDYGAHGRFDARASERSVQLWATQHRAGLLGALVVALGVASVCLSRTPRRPQEHGHLKTISPG
;
A
#
# COMPACT_ATOMS: atom_id res chain seq x y z
N MET A 1 -9.77 -3.30 36.38
CA MET A 1 -9.09 -2.63 37.51
C MET A 1 -8.38 -3.74 38.27
N THR A 2 -7.10 -3.60 38.57
CA THR A 2 -6.39 -4.59 39.41
C THR A 2 -6.73 -4.33 40.87
N ASP A 3 -6.88 -5.38 41.68
CA ASP A 3 -7.13 -5.26 43.13
C ASP A 3 -5.86 -4.89 43.94
N GLU A 4 -4.75 -4.62 43.25
CA GLU A 4 -3.47 -4.30 43.89
C GLU A 4 -3.46 -2.85 44.42
N PRO A 5 -3.06 -2.62 45.69
CA PRO A 5 -2.94 -1.27 46.23
C PRO A 5 -1.84 -0.48 45.51
N ALA A 6 -2.08 0.83 45.34
CA ALA A 6 -1.09 1.73 44.78
C ALA A 6 0.15 1.81 45.70
N ASN A 7 1.34 1.79 45.11
CA ASN A 7 2.59 1.98 45.86
C ASN A 7 2.64 3.41 46.44
N PRO A 8 2.71 3.58 47.78
CA PRO A 8 2.74 4.91 48.40
C PRO A 8 4.03 5.69 48.13
N ASP A 9 5.12 5.01 47.75
CA ASP A 9 6.42 5.62 47.44
C ASP A 9 6.59 5.92 45.94
N ALA A 10 5.52 5.79 45.14
CA ALA A 10 5.58 6.11 43.73
C ALA A 10 5.87 7.61 43.52
N PRO A 11 6.83 7.98 42.65
CA PRO A 11 7.10 9.38 42.36
C PRO A 11 5.88 10.08 41.75
N ASP A 12 5.62 11.32 42.18
CA ASP A 12 4.56 12.15 41.59
C ASP A 12 4.93 12.54 40.16
N ASN A 13 4.00 12.31 39.23
CA ASN A 13 4.11 12.69 37.83
C ASN A 13 2.84 13.40 37.30
N LEU A 14 1.94 13.83 38.20
CA LEU A 14 0.64 14.39 37.83
C LEU A 14 0.76 15.82 37.29
N PHE A 15 1.73 16.58 37.80
CA PHE A 15 1.92 17.99 37.45
C PHE A 15 3.26 18.26 36.77
N GLU A 16 4.26 17.42 37.04
CA GLU A 16 5.59 17.50 36.43
C GLU A 16 6.00 16.14 35.87
N PRO A 17 6.53 16.07 34.64
CA PRO A 17 7.01 14.81 34.09
C PRO A 17 8.25 14.32 34.83
N LEU A 18 8.35 13.01 35.02
CA LEU A 18 9.56 12.41 35.58
C LEU A 18 10.75 12.55 34.62
N PRO A 19 11.97 12.75 35.14
CA PRO A 19 13.17 12.80 34.32
C PRO A 19 13.47 11.43 33.72
N GLY A 20 13.45 11.32 32.38
CA GLY A 20 13.75 10.09 31.66
C GLY A 20 12.84 9.88 30.44
N ASP A 21 13.16 8.88 29.62
CA ASP A 21 12.29 8.44 28.53
C ASP A 21 11.28 7.41 29.05
N TYR A 22 10.11 7.92 29.44
CA TYR A 22 8.94 7.12 29.79
C TYR A 22 7.96 7.01 28.61
N GLY A 23 8.47 7.03 27.38
CA GLY A 23 7.71 6.68 26.18
C GLY A 23 7.03 5.32 26.34
N ALA A 24 6.12 4.97 25.43
CA ALA A 24 5.28 3.77 25.49
C ALA A 24 6.08 2.46 25.23
N HIS A 25 7.18 2.29 25.94
CA HIS A 25 8.04 1.13 25.99
C HIS A 25 7.55 0.20 27.08
N GLY A 26 7.24 -1.04 26.72
CA GLY A 26 6.74 -2.01 27.69
C GLY A 26 6.84 -3.44 27.19
N ARG A 27 6.11 -4.34 27.86
CA ARG A 27 6.12 -5.79 27.60
C ARG A 27 5.77 -6.21 26.16
N PHE A 28 5.33 -5.26 25.33
CA PHE A 28 4.94 -5.47 23.95
C PHE A 28 5.95 -4.96 22.93
N ASP A 29 7.02 -4.28 23.34
CA ASP A 29 7.99 -3.67 22.43
C ASP A 29 8.60 -4.69 21.48
N ALA A 30 8.89 -5.88 21.98
CA ALA A 30 9.42 -7.00 21.17
C ALA A 30 8.47 -7.44 20.04
N ARG A 31 7.20 -7.02 20.06
CA ARG A 31 6.20 -7.30 19.03
C ARG A 31 5.64 -6.03 18.37
N ALA A 32 5.99 -4.85 18.88
CA ALA A 32 5.54 -3.60 18.31
C ALA A 32 6.26 -3.37 16.98
N SER A 33 5.55 -2.78 16.01
CA SER A 33 6.12 -2.43 14.71
C SER A 33 5.88 -0.94 14.46
N GLU A 34 6.93 -0.22 14.10
CA GLU A 34 6.86 1.20 13.77
C GLU A 34 6.01 1.48 12.51
N ARG A 35 5.86 0.48 11.64
CA ARG A 35 5.16 0.60 10.36
C ARG A 35 4.22 -0.56 10.13
N SER A 36 3.11 -0.29 9.46
CA SER A 36 2.15 -1.30 9.01
C SER A 36 1.73 -1.00 7.58
N VAL A 37 2.13 -1.88 6.66
CA VAL A 37 1.78 -1.77 5.23
C VAL A 37 0.26 -1.83 5.05
N GLN A 38 -0.41 -2.69 5.82
CA GLN A 38 -1.87 -2.78 5.80
C GLN A 38 -2.52 -1.47 6.25
N LEU A 39 -2.04 -0.86 7.33
CA LEU A 39 -2.55 0.44 7.81
C LEU A 39 -2.30 1.54 6.78
N TRP A 40 -1.10 1.60 6.20
CA TRP A 40 -0.78 2.57 5.16
C TRP A 40 -1.72 2.40 3.96
N ALA A 41 -1.93 1.17 3.49
CA ALA A 41 -2.80 0.89 2.35
C ALA A 41 -4.27 1.23 2.64
N THR A 42 -4.77 0.99 3.87
CA THR A 42 -6.15 1.34 4.23
C THR A 42 -6.35 2.85 4.34
N GLN A 43 -5.33 3.58 4.80
CA GLN A 43 -5.33 5.05 4.85
C GLN A 43 -5.28 5.66 3.43
N HIS A 44 -4.51 5.06 2.53
CA HIS A 44 -4.33 5.52 1.15
C HIS A 44 -5.25 4.82 0.14
N ARG A 45 -6.27 4.08 0.60
CA ARG A 45 -7.13 3.24 -0.25
C ARG A 45 -7.76 4.00 -1.41
N ALA A 46 -8.20 5.24 -1.19
CA ALA A 46 -8.81 6.06 -2.23
C ALA A 46 -7.80 6.42 -3.33
N GLY A 47 -6.56 6.78 -2.94
CA GLY A 47 -5.48 7.04 -3.89
C GLY A 47 -5.07 5.79 -4.66
N LEU A 48 -4.98 4.63 -3.98
CA LEU A 48 -4.68 3.34 -4.62
C LEU A 48 -5.76 2.94 -5.63
N LEU A 49 -7.04 3.07 -5.26
CA LEU A 49 -8.15 2.80 -6.18
C LEU A 49 -8.17 3.78 -7.36
N GLY A 50 -7.91 5.07 -7.10
CA GLY A 50 -7.78 6.07 -8.17
C GLY A 50 -6.64 5.74 -9.14
N ALA A 51 -5.47 5.39 -8.62
CA ALA A 51 -4.31 4.98 -9.42
C ALA A 51 -4.63 3.72 -10.26
N LEU A 52 -5.33 2.75 -9.69
CA LEU A 52 -5.76 1.55 -10.39
C LEU A 52 -6.71 1.89 -11.56
N VAL A 53 -7.71 2.76 -11.32
CA VAL A 53 -8.65 3.20 -12.37
C VAL A 53 -7.91 3.90 -13.52
N VAL A 54 -6.98 4.80 -13.19
CA VAL A 54 -6.16 5.49 -14.20
C VAL A 54 -5.33 4.50 -15.01
N ALA A 55 -4.65 3.56 -14.33
CA ALA A 55 -3.82 2.55 -14.99
C ALA A 55 -4.63 1.68 -15.97
N LEU A 56 -5.81 1.22 -15.55
CA LEU A 56 -6.71 0.45 -16.41
C LEU A 56 -7.22 1.28 -17.60
N GLY A 57 -7.55 2.55 -17.38
CA GLY A 57 -7.95 3.48 -18.44
C GLY A 57 -6.85 3.67 -19.50
N VAL A 58 -5.61 3.92 -19.05
CA VAL A 58 -4.44 4.06 -19.94
C VAL A 58 -4.19 2.77 -20.71
N ALA A 59 -4.17 1.62 -20.04
CA ALA A 59 -3.97 0.32 -20.68
C ALA A 59 -5.03 0.06 -21.77
N SER A 60 -6.30 0.36 -21.48
CA SER A 60 -7.41 0.20 -22.42
C SER A 60 -7.23 1.06 -23.66
N VAL A 61 -6.81 2.31 -23.52
CA VAL A 61 -6.53 3.23 -24.63
C VAL A 61 -5.34 2.73 -25.46
N CYS A 62 -4.24 2.30 -24.82
CA CYS A 62 -3.07 1.77 -25.50
C CYS A 62 -3.40 0.52 -26.33
N LEU A 63 -4.10 -0.44 -25.74
CA LEU A 63 -4.51 -1.67 -26.43
C LEU A 63 -5.44 -1.37 -27.61
N SER A 64 -6.36 -0.41 -27.46
CA SER A 64 -7.30 -0.02 -28.52
C SER A 64 -6.62 0.69 -29.71
N ARG A 65 -5.44 1.28 -29.50
CA ARG A 65 -4.67 1.98 -30.53
C ARG A 65 -3.69 1.10 -31.28
N THR A 66 -3.55 -0.17 -30.90
CA THR A 66 -2.66 -1.10 -31.62
C THR A 66 -3.16 -1.23 -33.06
N PRO A 67 -2.42 -0.75 -34.08
CA PRO A 67 -2.89 -0.79 -35.46
C PRO A 67 -3.15 -2.24 -35.84
N ARG A 68 -4.36 -2.54 -36.33
CA ARG A 68 -4.66 -3.85 -36.92
C ARG A 68 -3.57 -4.12 -37.96
N ARG A 69 -2.81 -5.20 -37.75
CA ARG A 69 -1.82 -5.70 -38.72
C ARG A 69 -2.46 -5.63 -40.11
N PRO A 70 -1.87 -4.93 -41.08
CA PRO A 70 -2.37 -4.94 -42.45
C PRO A 70 -2.51 -6.40 -42.87
N GLN A 71 -3.73 -6.79 -43.25
CA GLN A 71 -3.96 -8.09 -43.86
C GLN A 71 -3.13 -8.08 -45.13
N GLU A 72 -2.02 -8.81 -45.14
CA GLU A 72 -1.28 -9.07 -46.37
C GLU A 72 -2.25 -9.78 -47.30
N HIS A 73 -2.78 -9.03 -48.27
CA HIS A 73 -3.48 -9.59 -49.41
C HIS A 73 -2.48 -10.51 -50.06
N GLY A 74 -2.69 -11.81 -49.89
CA GLY A 74 -1.89 -12.85 -50.50
C GLY A 74 -1.68 -12.50 -51.97
N HIS A 75 -0.44 -12.18 -52.30
CA HIS A 75 0.03 -12.02 -53.65
C HIS A 75 -0.37 -13.30 -54.39
N LEU A 76 -1.43 -13.22 -55.19
CA LEU A 76 -1.84 -14.29 -56.09
C LEU A 76 -0.62 -14.61 -56.95
N LYS A 77 0.03 -15.71 -56.58
CA LYS A 77 1.13 -16.33 -57.30
C LYS A 77 0.69 -16.42 -58.76
N THR A 78 1.34 -15.64 -59.61
CA THR A 78 1.16 -15.73 -61.06
C THR A 78 1.42 -17.19 -61.45
N ILE A 79 0.38 -17.86 -61.93
CA ILE A 79 0.49 -19.20 -62.48
C ILE A 79 0.94 -18.97 -63.91
N SER A 80 2.24 -19.09 -64.15
CA SER A 80 2.77 -19.32 -65.49
C SER A 80 2.94 -20.82 -65.67
N PRO A 81 2.26 -21.40 -66.67
CA PRO A 81 2.81 -22.53 -67.39
C PRO A 81 2.61 -22.39 -68.90
N GLY A 82 3.70 -22.53 -69.66
CA GLY A 82 3.68 -22.84 -71.09
C GLY A 82 3.86 -21.64 -72.00
#